data_AF-A0A3B8R167-F1
#
_entry.id   AF-A0A3B8R167-F1
#
_cell.length_a   1.000
_cell.length_b   1.000
_cell.length_c   1.000
_cell.angle_alpha   90.00
_cell.angle_beta   90.00
_cell.angle_gamma   90.00
#
_symmetry.space_group_name_H-M   'P 1'
#
loop_
_entity.id
_entity.type
_entity.pdbx_description
1 polymer ?
#
loop_
_entity_poly.entity_id
_entity_poly.type
_entity_poly.pdbx_seq_one_letter_code
_entity_poly.pdbx_strand_id
1 'polypeptide(L)' 'AFHTYEVAPDHHVWLSLDVMQRGLGGASCGPDTLPPYRLSSGAFSLDYTLALQAPER' A
#
# COMPACT_ATOMS: atom_id res chain seq x y z
N ALA A 1 -10.52 1.98 -13.32
CA ALA A 1 -11.91 2.17 -12.87
C ALA A 1 -12.13 3.64 -12.52
N PHE A 2 -12.94 4.36 -13.29
CA PHE A 2 -13.39 5.73 -13.00
C PHE A 2 -14.71 5.74 -12.22
N HIS A 3 -15.48 4.64 -12.28
CA HIS A 3 -16.72 4.45 -11.53
C HIS A 3 -16.71 3.11 -10.79
N THR A 4 -17.44 3.03 -9.68
CA THR A 4 -17.45 1.85 -8.80
C THR A 4 -17.97 0.58 -9.49
N TYR A 5 -18.90 0.68 -10.45
CA TYR A 5 -19.46 -0.48 -11.16
C TYR A 5 -18.47 -1.15 -12.13
N GLU A 6 -17.35 -0.50 -12.45
CA GLU A 6 -16.32 -1.04 -13.34
C GLU A 6 -15.41 -2.05 -12.61
N VAL A 7 -15.47 -2.09 -11.27
CA VAL A 7 -14.72 -3.05 -10.47
C VAL A 7 -15.47 -4.37 -10.44
N ALA A 8 -14.96 -5.36 -11.19
CA ALA A 8 -15.49 -6.71 -11.19
C ALA A 8 -15.09 -7.48 -9.92
N PRO A 9 -15.94 -8.39 -9.42
CA PRO A 9 -15.55 -9.33 -8.38
C PRO A 9 -14.33 -10.15 -8.79
N ASP A 10 -13.42 -10.35 -7.84
CA ASP A 10 -12.24 -11.19 -7.99
C ASP A 10 -12.24 -12.28 -6.90
N HIS A 11 -11.85 -13.49 -7.27
CA HIS A 11 -11.70 -14.62 -6.36
C HIS A 11 -10.34 -14.66 -5.66
N HIS A 12 -9.45 -13.71 -5.97
CA HIS A 12 -8.12 -13.61 -5.38
C HIS A 12 -8.07 -12.63 -4.21
N VAL A 13 -7.05 -12.81 -3.38
CA VAL A 13 -6.66 -11.88 -2.32
C VAL A 13 -5.43 -11.11 -2.79
N TRP A 14 -5.49 -9.78 -2.73
CA TRP A 14 -4.37 -8.90 -3.04
C TRP A 14 -3.66 -8.48 -1.74
N LEU A 15 -2.42 -8.92 -1.55
CA LEU A 15 -1.59 -8.59 -0.38
C LEU A 15 -0.44 -7.65 -0.80
N SER A 16 -0.35 -6.50 -0.13
CA SER A 16 0.78 -5.57 -0.28
C SER A 16 1.66 -5.60 0.98
N LEU A 17 2.96 -5.77 0.79
CA LEU A 17 3.98 -5.74 1.84
C LEU A 17 5.04 -4.69 1.47
N ASP A 18 4.83 -3.45 1.92
CA ASP A 18 5.67 -2.32 1.56
C ASP A 18 6.51 -1.88 2.76
N VAL A 19 7.82 -1.68 2.56
CA VAL A 19 8.74 -1.16 3.59
C VAL A 19 8.35 0.25 4.02
N MET A 20 7.87 1.04 3.06
CA MET A 20 7.38 2.41 3.23
C MET A 20 6.40 2.74 2.10
N GLN A 21 5.45 3.62 2.38
CA GLN A 21 4.55 4.19 1.38
C GLN A 21 4.55 5.72 1.52
N ARG A 22 4.55 6.45 0.39
CA ARG A 22 4.47 7.92 0.41
C ARG A 22 3.13 8.38 0.99
N GLY A 23 3.15 9.57 1.59
CA GLY A 23 1.91 10.29 1.88
C GLY A 23 1.09 10.57 0.61
N LEU A 24 -0.22 10.75 0.79
CA LEU A 24 -1.13 11.14 -0.29
C LEU A 24 -0.92 12.61 -0.68
N GLY A 25 -0.86 13.51 0.31
CA GLY A 25 -0.88 14.95 0.09
C GLY A 25 -2.28 15.46 -0.30
N GLY A 26 -2.34 16.72 -0.75
CA GLY A 26 -3.56 17.39 -1.19
C GLY A 26 -3.45 17.96 -2.60
N ALA A 27 -2.61 17.38 -3.47
CA ALA A 27 -2.25 17.94 -4.78
C ALA A 27 -3.42 18.18 -5.75
N SER A 28 -4.62 17.70 -5.43
CA SER A 28 -5.85 18.04 -6.16
C SER A 28 -6.26 19.51 -5.99
N CYS A 29 -6.07 20.12 -4.81
CA CYS A 29 -6.38 21.53 -4.52
C CYS A 29 -5.68 22.00 -3.24
N GLY A 30 -4.34 21.91 -3.23
CA GLY A 30 -3.55 22.14 -2.04
C GLY A 30 -2.10 21.65 -2.23
N PRO A 31 -1.30 21.67 -1.15
CA PRO A 31 0.09 21.22 -1.23
C PRO A 31 0.15 19.71 -1.47
N ASP A 32 1.13 19.27 -2.26
CA ASP A 32 1.51 17.86 -2.33
C ASP A 32 2.05 17.36 -0.97
N THR A 33 2.40 16.08 -0.92
CA THR A 33 3.05 15.41 0.21
C THR A 33 4.20 16.24 0.77
N LEU A 34 4.15 16.51 2.07
CA LEU A 34 5.18 17.30 2.77
C LEU A 34 6.52 16.54 2.82
N PRO A 35 7.67 17.24 2.89
CA PRO A 35 8.99 16.61 2.81
C PRO A 35 9.21 15.40 3.76
N PRO A 36 8.75 15.41 5.03
CA PRO A 36 8.94 14.27 5.93
C PRO A 36 8.15 13.01 5.55
N TYR A 37 7.15 13.11 4.67
CA TYR A 37 6.28 12.01 4.26
C TYR A 37 6.54 11.54 2.82
N ARG A 38 7.60 12.05 2.19
CA ARG A 38 8.05 11.62 0.87
C ARG A 38 8.97 10.41 1.01
N LEU A 39 8.93 9.53 0.01
CA LEU A 39 9.94 8.49 -0.12
C LEU A 39 11.22 9.09 -0.71
N SER A 40 12.34 8.91 -0.03
CA SER A 40 13.67 9.23 -0.56
C SER A 40 14.21 8.06 -1.38
N SER A 41 15.13 8.34 -2.30
CA SER A 41 15.97 7.29 -2.89
C SER A 41 16.95 6.77 -1.84
N GLY A 42 17.35 5.51 -1.96
CA GLY A 42 18.28 4.86 -1.02
C GLY A 42 18.01 3.37 -0.86
N ALA A 43 18.78 2.73 0.00
CA ALA A 43 18.56 1.33 0.37
C ALA A 43 17.54 1.23 1.50
N PHE A 44 16.55 0.35 1.32
CA PHE A 44 15.56 -0.01 2.32
C PHE A 44 15.54 -1.54 2.43
N SER A 45 15.31 -2.08 3.63
CA SER A 45 15.13 -3.52 3.85
C SER A 45 13.77 -3.80 4.45
N LEU A 46 13.09 -4.82 3.94
CA LEU A 46 11.90 -5.40 4.53
C LEU A 46 12.09 -6.91 4.60
N ASP A 47 12.25 -7.41 5.80
CA ASP A 47 12.39 -8.83 6.10
C ASP A 47 11.05 -9.34 6.66
N TYR A 48 10.49 -10.36 6.01
CA TYR A 48 9.19 -10.93 6.40
C TYR A 48 9.19 -12.45 6.30
N THR A 49 8.34 -13.08 7.11
CA THR A 49 8.02 -14.51 7.01
C THR A 49 6.51 -14.65 7.04
N LEU A 50 5.96 -15.29 6.01
CA LEU A 50 4.55 -15.65 5.98
C LEU A 50 4.45 -17.16 6.21
N ALA A 51 3.63 -17.54 7.18
CA ALA A 51 3.32 -18.92 7.47
C ALA A 51 1.82 -19.06 7.64
N LEU A 52 1.26 -20.13 7.09
CA LEU A 52 -0.10 -20.51 7.41
C LEU A 52 -0.13 -20.99 8.86
N GLN A 53 -1.03 -20.43 9.67
CA GLN A 53 -1.30 -20.98 10.99
C GLN A 53 -2.43 -22.00 10.87
N ALA A 54 -2.23 -23.18 11.46
CA ALA A 54 -3.33 -24.10 11.69
C ALA A 54 -4.31 -23.42 12.66
N PRO A 55 -5.64 -23.59 12.46
CA PRO A 55 -6.61 -23.01 13.38
C PRO A 55 -6.39 -23.56 14.80
N GLU A 56 -6.41 -22.68 15.80
CA GLU A 56 -6.51 -23.12 17.19
C GLU A 56 -7.86 -23.83 17.36
N ARG A 57 -7.80 -25.01 17.98
CA ARG A 57 -8.91 -25.94 18.10
C ARG A 57 -9.81 -25.59 19.28
#